data_AF-A0A7V2JK36-F1
#
_entry.id   AF-A0A7V2JK36-F1
#
_cell.length_a   1.000
_cell.length_b   1.000
_cell.length_c   1.000
_cell.angle_alpha   90.00
_cell.angle_beta   90.00
_cell.angle_gamma   90.00
#
_symmetry.space_group_name_H-M   'P 1'
#
loop_
_entity.id
_entity.type
_entity.pdbx_description
1 polymer ?
#
loop_
_entity_poly.entity_id
_entity_poly.type
_entity_poly.pdbx_seq_one_letter_code
_entity_poly.pdbx_strand_id
1 'polypeptide(L)'
;MLRCAIAVSTLADCSWLVSSREKVMRNLYEVLKERGFVEQCTDEEGVVKWFDTPGNAVYVGFDPTAASLHLGSLIPLIGLMHVQRAGHKAVALVGGATGMVGDPS
;
A
#
# COMPACT_ATOMS: atom_id res chain seq x y z
N MET A 1 30.08 42.59 12.31
CA MET A 1 28.92 41.67 12.36
C MET A 1 29.01 40.75 11.14
N LEU A 2 29.62 39.58 11.31
CA LEU A 2 29.95 38.65 10.24
C LEU A 2 28.74 37.82 9.81
N ARG A 3 28.53 37.78 8.49
CA ARG A 3 27.70 36.79 7.79
C ARG A 3 28.38 35.42 7.88
N CYS A 4 27.66 34.40 8.35
CA CYS A 4 28.14 33.02 8.29
C CYS A 4 27.63 32.38 6.99
N ALA A 5 28.46 32.47 5.94
CA ALA A 5 28.36 31.61 4.78
C ALA A 5 28.93 30.24 5.18
N ILE A 6 28.07 29.25 5.42
CA ILE A 6 28.52 27.87 5.62
C ILE A 6 28.73 27.27 4.23
N ALA A 7 30.00 27.00 3.97
CA ALA A 7 30.56 26.55 2.71
C ALA A 7 30.05 25.18 2.28
N VAL A 8 29.65 25.09 1.02
CA VAL A 8 29.56 23.85 0.25
C VAL A 8 30.99 23.55 -0.24
N SER A 9 31.72 22.68 0.46
CA SER A 9 32.99 22.12 -0.07
C SER A 9 33.47 20.90 0.71
N THR A 10 32.75 19.78 0.60
CA THR A 10 33.27 18.39 0.70
C THR A 10 32.18 17.41 0.23
N LEU A 11 31.85 17.47 -1.06
CA LEU A 11 30.85 16.60 -1.72
C LEU A 11 31.47 15.29 -2.26
N ALA A 12 32.34 14.63 -1.50
CA ALA A 12 32.98 13.38 -1.95
C ALA A 12 32.65 12.14 -1.11
N ASP A 13 32.23 12.26 0.16
CA ASP A 13 31.99 11.09 1.03
C ASP A 13 30.59 11.09 1.65
N CYS A 14 29.56 11.35 0.83
CA CYS A 14 28.16 11.12 1.20
C CYS A 14 27.71 9.71 0.79
N SER A 15 28.50 8.67 1.09
CA SER A 15 28.04 7.28 1.03
C SER A 15 26.87 7.03 2.01
N TRP A 16 26.83 7.76 3.12
CA TRP A 16 25.75 7.72 4.11
C TRP A 16 24.39 8.22 3.59
N LEU A 17 24.38 9.19 2.67
CA LEU A 17 23.15 9.76 2.12
C LEU A 17 22.55 8.88 1.01
N VAL A 18 23.38 8.06 0.37
CA VAL A 18 22.95 7.00 -0.56
C VAL A 18 22.50 5.75 0.18
N SER A 19 23.10 5.44 1.34
CA SER A 19 22.78 4.24 2.14
C SER A 19 21.34 4.20 2.68
N SER A 20 20.71 5.36 2.91
CA SER A 20 19.28 5.41 3.32
C SER A 20 18.28 5.24 2.17
N ARG A 21 18.73 5.18 0.91
CA ARG A 21 17.88 4.90 -0.27
C ARG A 21 17.93 3.44 -0.71
N GLU A 22 18.78 2.62 -0.12
CA GLU A 22 18.59 1.16 -0.11
C GLU A 22 17.51 0.83 0.92
N LYS A 23 16.35 1.46 0.76
CA LYS A 23 15.14 1.06 1.45
C LYS A 23 14.84 -0.31 0.89
N VAL A 24 15.29 -1.33 1.64
CA VAL A 24 14.99 -2.76 1.43
C VAL A 24 13.67 -2.84 0.70
N MET A 25 13.67 -3.39 -0.52
CA MET A 25 12.44 -3.70 -1.24
C MET A 25 11.72 -4.78 -0.43
N ARG A 26 11.09 -4.36 0.67
CA ARG A 26 10.30 -5.22 1.54
C ARG A 26 9.06 -5.58 0.75
N ASN A 27 8.76 -6.87 0.71
CA ASN A 27 7.60 -7.36 0.00
C ASN A 27 6.35 -6.65 0.56
N LEU A 28 5.46 -6.22 -0.32
CA LEU A 28 4.27 -5.47 0.06
C LEU A 28 3.43 -6.23 1.11
N TYR A 29 3.36 -7.56 1.00
CA TYR A 29 2.65 -8.41 1.95
C TYR A 29 3.19 -8.26 3.38
N GLU A 30 4.51 -8.29 3.55
CA GLU A 30 5.16 -8.14 4.86
C GLU A 30 4.85 -6.76 5.46
N VAL A 31 4.91 -5.70 4.64
CA VAL A 31 4.59 -4.34 5.08
C VAL A 31 3.13 -4.21 5.51
N LEU A 32 2.20 -4.88 4.81
CA LEU A 32 0.78 -4.90 5.17
C LEU A 32 0.54 -5.70 6.46
N LYS A 33 1.23 -6.84 6.63
CA LYS A 33 1.15 -7.69 7.82
C LYS A 33 1.70 -6.97 9.06
N GLU A 34 2.86 -6.34 8.96
CA GLU A 34 3.45 -5.52 10.05
C GLU A 34 2.53 -4.38 10.50
N ARG A 35 1.79 -3.79 9.56
CA ARG A 35 0.86 -2.68 9.83
C ARG A 35 -0.51 -3.13 10.33
N GLY A 36 -0.78 -4.44 10.39
CA GLY A 36 -2.06 -4.99 10.82
C GLY A 36 -3.18 -4.90 9.77
N PHE A 37 -2.87 -4.86 8.48
CA PHE A 37 -3.87 -4.90 7.40
C PHE A 37 -4.28 -6.33 7.01
N VAL A 38 -3.57 -7.36 7.49
CA VAL A 38 -3.83 -8.76 7.15
C VAL A 38 -4.43 -9.46 8.37
N GLU A 39 -5.69 -9.83 8.27
CA GLU A 39 -6.40 -10.64 9.29
C GLU A 39 -6.37 -12.13 8.92
N GLN A 40 -6.78 -12.45 7.69
CA GLN A 40 -6.82 -13.82 7.17
C GLN A 40 -6.25 -13.86 5.75
N CYS A 41 -5.51 -14.92 5.44
CA CYS A 41 -4.96 -15.17 4.12
C CYS A 41 -5.14 -16.65 3.77
N THR A 42 -5.59 -16.94 2.55
CA THR A 42 -5.81 -18.32 2.08
C THR A 42 -4.50 -19.03 1.76
N ASP A 43 -3.56 -18.32 1.13
CA ASP A 43 -2.24 -18.85 0.74
C ASP A 43 -1.19 -17.74 0.90
N GLU A 44 -0.49 -17.74 2.04
CA GLU A 44 0.52 -16.71 2.33
C GLU A 44 1.71 -16.79 1.37
N GLU A 45 2.19 -18.00 1.05
CA GLU A 45 3.38 -18.19 0.23
C GLU A 45 3.13 -17.78 -1.22
N GLY A 46 1.95 -18.12 -1.76
CA GLY A 46 1.54 -17.72 -3.10
C GLY A 46 1.38 -16.20 -3.22
N VAL A 47 0.80 -15.55 -2.21
CA VAL A 47 0.59 -14.10 -2.19
C VAL A 47 1.92 -13.35 -2.13
N VAL A 48 2.87 -13.79 -1.30
CA VAL A 48 4.22 -13.18 -1.24
C VAL A 48 4.90 -13.24 -2.60
N LYS A 49 4.96 -14.43 -3.22
CA LYS A 49 5.55 -14.62 -4.56
C LYS A 49 4.84 -13.81 -5.64
N TRP A 50 3.51 -13.67 -5.52
CA TRP A 50 2.72 -12.87 -6.45
C TRP A 50 3.06 -11.38 -6.32
N PHE A 51 3.26 -10.86 -5.11
CA PHE A 51 3.67 -9.46 -4.91
C PHE A 51 5.11 -9.17 -5.35
N ASP A 52 5.97 -10.18 -5.51
CA ASP A 52 7.30 -9.98 -6.10
C ASP A 52 7.26 -9.62 -7.60
N THR A 53 6.15 -9.93 -8.28
CA THR A 53 5.95 -9.57 -9.68
C THR A 53 5.29 -8.18 -9.79
N PRO A 54 5.92 -7.19 -10.46
CA PRO A 54 5.37 -5.85 -10.59
C PRO A 54 4.14 -5.82 -11.51
N GLY A 55 3.24 -4.85 -11.29
CA GLY A 55 2.12 -4.57 -12.20
C GLY A 55 0.88 -5.44 -12.01
N ASN A 56 0.91 -6.35 -11.04
CA ASN A 56 -0.23 -7.14 -10.60
C ASN A 56 -1.41 -6.28 -10.12
N ALA A 57 -2.64 -6.78 -10.25
CA ALA A 57 -3.86 -6.04 -9.96
C ALA A 57 -4.61 -6.62 -8.75
N VAL A 58 -4.88 -5.77 -7.76
CA VAL A 58 -5.67 -6.10 -6.56
C VAL A 58 -6.98 -5.35 -6.63
N TYR A 59 -8.08 -6.02 -6.26
CA TYR A 59 -9.38 -5.38 -6.17
C TYR A 59 -9.99 -5.52 -4.78
N VAL A 60 -10.84 -4.56 -4.42
CA VAL A 60 -11.72 -4.65 -3.25
C VAL A 60 -13.14 -4.36 -3.72
N GLY A 61 -14.07 -5.22 -3.34
CA GLY A 61 -15.51 -5.02 -3.55
C GLY A 61 -16.12 -4.18 -2.43
N PHE A 62 -16.95 -3.20 -2.80
CA PHE A 62 -17.78 -2.43 -1.89
C PHE A 62 -19.24 -2.63 -2.27
N ASP A 63 -20.05 -3.16 -1.35
CA ASP A 63 -21.49 -3.24 -1.56
C ASP A 63 -22.17 -1.93 -1.12
N PRO A 64 -22.94 -1.28 -2.02
CA PRO A 64 -23.60 -0.01 -1.74
C PRO A 64 -24.89 -0.22 -0.94
N THR A 65 -24.79 -0.80 0.26
CA THR A 65 -25.94 -1.03 1.16
C THR A 65 -26.38 0.23 1.91
N ALA A 66 -25.56 1.28 1.91
CA ALA A 66 -25.83 2.56 2.54
C ALA A 66 -25.54 3.74 1.60
N ALA A 67 -26.13 4.90 1.91
CA ALA A 67 -25.97 6.12 1.11
C ALA A 67 -24.54 6.71 1.13
N SER A 68 -23.68 6.24 2.04
CA SER A 68 -22.31 6.70 2.21
C SER A 68 -21.37 5.58 2.64
N LEU A 69 -20.08 5.73 2.31
CA LEU A 69 -19.02 4.91 2.88
C LEU A 69 -18.76 5.30 4.34
N HIS A 70 -18.50 4.30 5.19
CA HIS A 70 -18.22 4.50 6.61
C HIS A 70 -16.77 4.18 6.93
N LEU A 71 -16.35 4.41 8.18
CA LEU A 71 -14.99 4.10 8.65
C LEU A 71 -14.59 2.64 8.39
N GLY A 72 -15.53 1.69 8.38
CA GLY A 72 -15.25 0.28 8.04
C GLY A 72 -14.72 0.10 6.60
N SER A 73 -15.21 0.89 5.65
CA SER A 73 -14.76 0.87 4.25
C SER A 73 -13.40 1.57 4.05
N LEU A 74 -12.96 2.37 5.03
CA LEU A 74 -11.71 3.13 4.93
C LEU A 74 -10.47 2.23 5.04
N ILE A 75 -10.51 1.20 5.88
CA ILE A 75 -9.39 0.26 6.08
C ILE A 75 -8.97 -0.39 4.74
N PRO A 76 -9.86 -1.03 3.97
CA PRO A 76 -9.47 -1.64 2.70
C PRO A 76 -9.09 -0.59 1.63
N LEU A 77 -9.67 0.62 1.67
CA LEU A 77 -9.23 1.73 0.80
C LEU A 77 -7.77 2.15 1.08
N ILE A 78 -7.37 2.21 2.36
CA ILE A 78 -5.98 2.48 2.72
C ILE A 78 -5.06 1.33 2.28
N GLY A 79 -5.52 0.08 2.39
CA GLY A 79 -4.83 -1.08 1.83
C GLY A 79 -4.57 -0.94 0.33
N LEU A 80 -5.59 -0.56 -0.44
CA LEU A 80 -5.46 -0.28 -1.88
C LEU A 80 -4.48 0.86 -2.18
N MET A 81 -4.45 1.92 -1.35
CA MET A 81 -3.45 2.99 -1.49
C MET A 81 -2.02 2.48 -1.29
N HIS A 82 -1.80 1.55 -0.37
CA HIS A 82 -0.50 0.89 -0.19
C HIS A 82 -0.10 0.06 -1.41
N VAL A 83 -1.05 -0.70 -1.96
CA VAL A 83 -0.86 -1.48 -3.20
C VAL A 83 -0.46 -0.57 -4.36
N GLN A 84 -1.18 0.54 -4.55
CA GLN A 84 -0.88 1.50 -5.62
C GLN A 84 0.51 2.15 -5.45
N ARG A 85 0.89 2.50 -4.22
CA ARG A 85 2.21 3.08 -3.92
C ARG A 85 3.37 2.11 -4.14
N ALA A 86 3.11 0.81 -4.05
CA ALA A 86 4.08 -0.24 -4.38
C ALA A 86 4.18 -0.52 -5.89
N GLY A 87 3.42 0.18 -6.74
CA GLY A 87 3.49 0.04 -8.20
C GLY A 87 2.55 -1.02 -8.79
N HIS A 88 1.62 -1.54 -7.99
CA HIS A 88 0.58 -2.45 -8.44
C HIS A 88 -0.70 -1.69 -8.82
N LYS A 89 -1.59 -2.35 -9.55
CA LYS A 89 -2.88 -1.76 -9.94
C LYS A 89 -3.89 -1.98 -8.82
N ALA A 90 -4.44 -0.91 -8.28
CA ALA A 90 -5.48 -0.94 -7.27
C ALA A 90 -6.85 -0.66 -7.92
N VAL A 91 -7.83 -1.52 -7.70
CA VAL A 91 -9.18 -1.40 -8.29
C VAL A 91 -10.24 -1.45 -7.19
N ALA A 92 -11.01 -0.38 -7.04
CA ALA A 92 -12.20 -0.39 -6.20
C ALA A 92 -13.41 -0.77 -7.06
N LEU A 93 -14.05 -1.90 -6.76
CA LEU A 93 -15.26 -2.36 -7.43
C LEU A 93 -16.47 -2.04 -6.58
N VAL A 94 -17.47 -1.39 -7.17
CA VAL A 94 -18.73 -1.08 -6.49
C VAL A 94 -19.80 -2.02 -7.00
N GLY A 95 -20.35 -2.85 -6.10
CA GLY A 95 -21.29 -3.91 -6.39
C GLY A 95 -22.72 -3.41 -6.58
N GLY A 96 -23.03 -2.78 -7.71
CA GLY A 96 -24.38 -2.25 -7.96
C GLY A 96 -25.50 -3.32 -7.94
N ALA A 97 -25.20 -4.53 -8.43
CA ALA A 97 -26.15 -5.65 -8.44
C ALA A 97 -26.14 -6.47 -7.15
N THR A 98 -24.96 -6.70 -6.55
CA THR A 98 -24.82 -7.42 -5.27
C THR A 98 -25.42 -6.64 -4.11
N GLY A 99 -25.34 -5.30 -4.15
CA GLY A 99 -26.03 -4.44 -3.19
C GLY A 99 -27.56 -4.53 -3.24
N MET A 100 -28.16 -4.96 -4.36
CA MET A 100 -29.62 -5.12 -4.48
C MET A 100 -30.13 -6.46 -3.94
N VAL A 101 -29.30 -7.51 -3.99
CA VAL A 101 -29.62 -8.84 -3.45
C VAL A 101 -29.34 -8.89 -1.94
N GLY A 102 -28.27 -8.21 -1.51
CA GLY A 102 -27.72 -8.33 -0.17
C GLY A 102 -26.88 -9.59 -0.05
N ASP A 103 -25.69 -9.46 0.55
CA ASP A 103 -24.86 -10.62 0.89
C ASP A 103 -25.46 -11.32 2.13
N PRO A 104 -25.73 -12.64 2.13
CA PRO A 104 -26.32 -13.36 3.27
C PRO A 104 -25.35 -13.58 4.45
N SER A 105 -24.29 -12.77 4.56
CA SER A 105 -23.25 -12.84 5.59
C SER A 105 -23.74 -12.45 6.98
#